data_AF-A0A6N9AYD9-F1
#
_entry.id   AF-A0A6N9AYD9-F1
#
_cell.length_a   1.000
_cell.length_b   1.000
_cell.length_c   1.000
_cell.angle_alpha   90.00
_cell.angle_beta   90.00
_cell.angle_gamma   90.00
#
_symmetry.space_group_name_H-M   'P 1'
#
loop_
_entity.id
_entity.type
_entity.pdbx_description
1 polymer ?
#
loop_
_entity_poly.entity_id
_entity_poly.type
_entity_poly.pdbx_seq_one_letter_code
_entity_poly.pdbx_strand_id
1 'polypeptide(L)'
;MNDGVVQIPDSEQSAQSFTYSGISLMRKSLFSDDRGLIFPLTDVFLDCIRRGKLTGQYYGGKWMDIGTPERLNELEKLIQSELAQATA
;
A
#
# COMPACT_ATOMS: atom_id res chain seq x y z
N MET A 1 9.33 -8.43 2.42
CA MET A 1 9.18 -8.82 0.99
C MET A 1 10.44 -9.56 0.59
N ASN A 2 10.33 -10.68 -0.10
CA ASN A 2 11.49 -11.43 -0.61
C ASN A 2 11.38 -11.53 -2.13
N ASP A 3 12.36 -10.96 -2.84
CA ASP A 3 12.38 -10.90 -4.31
C ASP A 3 11.07 -10.39 -4.95
N GLY A 4 10.52 -9.30 -4.38
CA GLY A 4 9.23 -8.74 -4.84
C GLY A 4 7.99 -9.48 -4.33
N VAL A 5 8.10 -10.67 -3.74
CA VAL A 5 6.96 -11.41 -3.18
C VAL A 5 6.68 -10.97 -1.74
N VAL A 6 5.43 -10.58 -1.48
CA VAL A 6 4.98 -10.18 -0.14
C VAL A 6 4.82 -11.43 0.72
N GLN A 7 5.16 -11.31 2.01
CA GLN A 7 5.14 -12.41 2.98
C GLN A 7 4.39 -11.97 4.24
N ILE A 8 3.76 -12.91 4.92
CA ILE A 8 3.29 -12.71 6.31
C ILE A 8 4.51 -12.94 7.20
N PRO A 9 4.83 -12.03 8.14
CA PRO A 9 5.94 -12.27 9.07
C PRO A 9 5.68 -13.50 9.95
N ASP A 10 6.63 -14.43 9.99
CA ASP A 10 6.53 -15.69 10.75
C ASP A 10 6.81 -15.51 12.27
N SER A 11 7.38 -14.37 12.69
CA SER A 11 7.64 -14.00 14.09
C SER A 11 7.82 -12.48 14.26
N GLU A 12 7.81 -11.96 15.50
CA GLU A 12 8.10 -10.55 15.82
C GLU A 12 9.56 -10.10 15.53
N GLN A 13 10.39 -10.95 14.91
CA GLN A 13 11.73 -10.54 14.52
C GLN A 13 11.66 -9.58 13.33
N SER A 14 12.51 -8.53 13.39
CA SER A 14 12.49 -7.29 12.61
C SER A 14 12.56 -7.42 11.07
N ALA A 15 11.61 -8.12 10.46
CA ALA A 15 11.39 -8.00 9.02
C ALA A 15 10.89 -6.58 8.74
N GLN A 16 11.54 -5.88 7.82
CA GLN A 16 11.11 -4.55 7.38
C GLN A 16 9.66 -4.63 6.88
N SER A 17 8.77 -3.99 7.62
CA SER A 17 7.37 -3.83 7.24
C SER A 17 7.21 -2.64 6.30
N PHE A 18 6.22 -2.73 5.42
CA PHE A 18 5.86 -1.68 4.48
C PHE A 18 4.36 -1.41 4.56
N THR A 19 3.97 -0.18 4.23
CA THR A 19 2.56 0.22 4.14
C THR A 19 2.05 0.01 2.72
N TYR A 20 0.87 -0.58 2.58
CA TYR A 20 0.18 -0.63 1.29
C TYR A 20 -0.27 0.77 0.89
N SER A 21 0.18 1.25 -0.28
CA SER A 21 -0.03 2.63 -0.74
C SER A 21 -1.46 2.93 -1.23
N GLY A 22 -2.33 1.92 -1.31
CA GLY A 22 -3.62 2.03 -1.99
C GLY A 22 -3.55 1.92 -3.51
N ILE A 23 -2.35 1.75 -4.10
CA ILE A 23 -2.12 1.64 -5.54
C ILE A 23 -1.75 0.20 -5.89
N SER A 24 -2.46 -0.40 -6.85
CA SER A 24 -2.19 -1.77 -7.29
C SER A 24 -2.76 -2.07 -8.67
N LEU A 25 -2.24 -3.14 -9.28
CA LEU A 25 -2.80 -3.76 -10.47
C LEU A 25 -3.32 -5.15 -10.09
N MET A 26 -4.62 -5.39 -10.32
CA MET A 26 -5.29 -6.62 -9.90
C MET A 26 -5.97 -7.32 -11.08
N ARG A 27 -5.89 -8.65 -11.11
CA ARG A 27 -6.63 -9.47 -12.08
C ARG A 27 -8.07 -9.61 -11.61
N LYS A 28 -9.04 -9.47 -12.51
CA LYS A 28 -10.48 -9.67 -12.22
C LYS A 28 -10.75 -11.03 -11.55
N SER A 29 -10.05 -12.08 -11.95
CA SER A 29 -10.16 -13.43 -11.38
C SER A 29 -9.82 -13.52 -9.90
N LEU A 30 -9.16 -12.51 -9.31
CA LEU A 30 -8.98 -12.48 -7.86
C LEU A 30 -10.32 -12.38 -7.13
N PHE A 31 -11.37 -11.87 -7.77
CA PHE A 31 -12.69 -11.60 -7.21
C PHE A 31 -13.80 -12.53 -7.74
N SER A 32 -13.44 -13.65 -8.38
CA SER A 32 -14.43 -14.59 -8.91
C SER A 32 -15.01 -15.54 -7.87
N ASP A 33 -14.36 -15.68 -6.72
CA ASP A 33 -14.84 -16.53 -5.62
C ASP A 33 -16.06 -15.88 -4.95
N ASP A 34 -17.04 -16.70 -4.55
CA ASP A 34 -18.19 -16.22 -3.81
C ASP A 34 -17.76 -15.80 -2.39
N ARG A 35 -17.55 -14.50 -2.22
CA ARG A 35 -17.15 -13.86 -0.96
C ARG A 35 -18.26 -13.00 -0.35
N GLY A 36 -19.49 -13.16 -0.86
CA GLY A 36 -20.63 -12.32 -0.51
C GLY A 36 -20.60 -10.94 -1.18
N LEU A 37 -21.64 -10.13 -0.89
CA LEU A 37 -21.82 -8.81 -1.51
C LEU A 37 -20.80 -7.75 -1.04
N ILE A 38 -20.33 -7.86 0.21
CA ILE A 38 -19.38 -6.93 0.83
C ILE A 38 -18.32 -7.76 1.54
N PHE A 39 -17.05 -7.53 1.20
CA PHE A 39 -15.90 -8.20 1.81
C PHE A 39 -14.69 -7.26 1.88
N PRO A 40 -13.79 -7.43 2.86
CA PRO A 40 -12.58 -6.63 2.96
C PRO A 40 -11.55 -7.08 1.91
N LEU A 41 -10.86 -6.12 1.31
CA LEU A 41 -9.79 -6.41 0.36
C LEU A 41 -8.61 -7.17 1.01
N THR A 42 -8.42 -6.98 2.32
CA THR A 42 -7.37 -7.66 3.10
C THR A 42 -7.44 -9.17 2.99
N ASP A 43 -8.64 -9.76 2.98
CA ASP A 43 -8.80 -11.22 2.89
C ASP A 43 -8.27 -11.75 1.55
N VAL A 44 -8.53 -11.01 0.46
CA VAL A 44 -8.02 -11.32 -0.88
C VAL A 44 -6.49 -11.30 -0.89
N PHE A 45 -5.89 -10.30 -0.24
CA PHE A 45 -4.43 -10.18 -0.16
C PHE A 45 -3.82 -11.28 0.70
N LEU A 46 -4.39 -11.60 1.86
CA LEU A 46 -3.89 -12.66 2.72
C LEU A 46 -3.89 -14.01 2.00
N ASP A 47 -4.95 -14.33 1.26
CA ASP A 47 -4.99 -15.56 0.46
C ASP A 47 -3.96 -15.58 -0.66
N CYS A 48 -3.74 -14.44 -1.33
CA CYS A 48 -2.68 -14.32 -2.34
C CYS A 48 -1.28 -14.45 -1.72
N ILE A 49 -1.04 -13.87 -0.55
CA ILE A 49 0.23 -13.95 0.17
C ILE A 49 0.51 -15.38 0.58
N ARG A 50 -0.46 -16.08 1.20
CA ARG A 50 -0.33 -17.50 1.58
C ARG A 50 -0.01 -18.41 0.40
N ARG A 51 -0.47 -18.05 -0.81
CA ARG A 51 -0.21 -18.79 -2.06
C ARG A 51 1.06 -18.31 -2.80
N GLY A 52 1.78 -17.32 -2.27
CA GLY A 52 2.96 -16.72 -2.91
C GLY A 52 2.64 -16.01 -4.24
N LYS A 53 1.43 -15.46 -4.38
CA LYS A 53 0.94 -14.81 -5.61
C LYS A 53 0.82 -13.29 -5.51
N LEU A 54 0.97 -12.73 -4.32
CA LEU A 54 1.03 -11.27 -4.13
C LEU A 54 2.47 -10.79 -4.28
N THR A 55 2.70 -9.90 -5.25
CA THR A 55 3.97 -9.19 -5.40
C THR A 55 3.79 -7.72 -5.07
N GLY A 56 4.89 -7.05 -4.75
CA GLY A 56 4.95 -5.63 -4.43
C GLY A 56 6.23 -5.01 -4.95
N GLN A 57 6.23 -3.69 -5.01
CA GLN A 57 7.41 -2.88 -5.27
C GLN A 57 7.47 -1.79 -4.21
N TYR A 58 8.68 -1.49 -3.75
CA TYR A 58 8.90 -0.37 -2.83
C TYR A 58 8.88 0.93 -3.62
N TYR A 59 7.97 1.84 -3.24
CA TYR A 59 7.97 3.21 -3.73
C TYR A 59 8.74 4.10 -2.74
N GLY A 60 9.92 4.55 -3.14
CA GLY A 60 10.79 5.42 -2.33
C GLY A 60 10.51 6.91 -2.47
N GLY A 61 9.45 7.30 -3.16
CA GLY A 61 9.03 8.69 -3.32
C GLY A 61 8.17 9.19 -2.16
N LYS A 62 7.71 10.44 -2.26
CA LYS A 62 6.76 11.02 -1.30
C LYS A 62 5.38 10.42 -1.49
N TRP A 63 4.79 9.94 -0.40
CA TRP A 63 3.45 9.37 -0.35
C TRP A 63 2.79 9.74 0.98
N MET A 64 1.51 10.09 0.95
CA MET A 64 0.72 10.45 2.13
C MET A 64 -0.71 9.91 1.99
N ASP A 65 -1.25 9.32 3.05
CA ASP A 65 -2.65 8.89 3.15
C ASP A 65 -3.51 9.98 3.79
N ILE A 66 -4.27 10.72 2.98
CA ILE A 66 -5.02 11.91 3.39
C ILE A 66 -6.44 11.53 3.80
N GLY A 67 -6.58 11.04 5.04
CA GLY A 67 -7.87 10.67 5.63
C GLY A 67 -8.46 11.72 6.57
N THR A 68 -7.73 12.79 6.91
CA THR A 68 -8.17 13.82 7.88
C THR A 68 -7.82 15.24 7.41
N PRO A 69 -8.54 16.28 7.90
CA PRO A 69 -8.23 17.68 7.60
C PRO A 69 -6.80 18.08 7.99
N GLU A 70 -6.27 17.54 9.08
CA GLU A 70 -4.92 17.82 9.57
C GLU A 70 -3.88 17.33 8.56
N ARG A 71 -4.02 16.09 8.06
CA ARG A 71 -3.13 15.53 7.04
C ARG A 71 -3.19 16.29 5.72
N LEU A 72 -4.37 16.82 5.36
CA LEU A 72 -4.51 17.67 4.17
C LEU A 72 -3.73 18.97 4.32
N ASN A 73 -3.85 19.65 5.46
CA ASN A 73 -3.12 20.90 5.74
C ASN A 73 -1.58 20.67 5.76
N GLU A 74 -1.12 19.53 6.26
CA GLU A 74 0.30 19.13 6.17
C GLU A 74 0.77 18.98 4.72
N LEU A 75 -0.01 18.30 3.89
CA LEU A 75 0.29 18.14 2.46
C LEU A 75 0.35 19.50 1.73
N GLU A 76 -0.60 20.38 2.00
CA GLU A 76 -0.64 21.72 1.38
C GLU A 76 0.64 22.51 1.71
N LYS A 77 1.08 22.51 2.97
CA LYS A 77 2.33 23.16 3.39
C LYS A 77 3.55 22.57 2.69
N LEU A 78 3.60 21.25 2.55
CA LEU A 78 4.68 20.55 1.87
C LEU A 78 4.76 21.00 0.39
N ILE A 79 3.64 20.98 -0.33
CA ILE A 79 3.58 21.39 -1.74
C ILE A 79 3.99 22.84 -1.91
N GLN A 80 3.53 23.76 -1.05
CA GLN A 80 3.92 25.17 -1.12
C GLN A 80 5.43 25.37 -0.93
N SER A 81 6.02 24.63 0.03
CA SER A 81 7.47 24.67 0.24
C SER A 81 8.24 24.18 -0.98
N GLU A 82 7.78 23.12 -1.65
CA GLU A 82 8.44 22.56 -2.84
C GLU A 82 8.36 23.50 -4.04
N LEU A 83 7.19 24.12 -4.26
CA LEU A 83 7.01 25.10 -5.34
C LEU A 83 7.90 26.33 -5.14
N ALA A 84 8.02 26.82 -3.90
CA ALA A 84 8.90 27.93 -3.58
C ALA A 84 10.39 27.60 -3.86
N GLN A 85 10.81 26.37 -3.56
CA GLN A 85 12.18 25.90 -3.85
C GLN A 85 12.45 25.69 -5.34
N ALA A 86 11.43 25.30 -6.12
CA ALA A 86 11.57 25.10 -7.57
C ALA A 86 11.59 26.40 -8.39
N THR A 87 11.16 27.52 -7.80
CA THR A 87 11.07 28.83 -8.47
C THR A 87 12.23 29.77 -8.07
N ALA A 88 13.09 29.35 -7.15
CA ALA A 88 14.29 30.06 -6.72
C ALA A 88 15.53 29.56 -7.47
#